data_AF-A0A7Y2D4P8-F1
#
_entry.id   AF-A0A7Y2D4P8-F1
#
_cell.length_a   1.000
_cell.length_b   1.000
_cell.length_c   1.000
_cell.angle_alpha   90.00
_cell.angle_beta   90.00
_cell.angle_gamma   90.00
#
_symmetry.space_group_name_H-M   'P 1'
#
loop_
_entity.id
_entity.type
_entity.pdbx_description
1 polymer ?
#
loop_
_entity_poly.entity_id
_entity_poly.type
_entity_poly.pdbx_seq_one_letter_code
_entity_poly.pdbx_strand_id
1 'polypeptide(L)' 'MNCWHCNESLEISYHTADFVSKVYHCEDCDSWFEIRKEKPRPNAAVGVMVSEIEAPVPEALPKAA' A
#
# COMPACT_ATOMS: atom_id res chain seq x y z
N MET A 1 -0.05 -3.60 10.62
CA MET A 1 1.01 -2.62 10.27
C MET A 1 0.65 -1.35 11.03
N ASN A 2 1.62 -0.59 11.52
CA ASN A 2 1.34 0.65 12.24
C ASN A 2 1.63 1.85 11.35
N CYS A 3 0.83 2.90 11.45
CA CYS A 3 1.02 4.13 10.72
C CYS A 3 2.32 4.79 11.16
N TRP A 4 3.15 5.26 10.22
CA TRP A 4 4.39 5.93 10.59
C TRP A 4 4.21 7.32 11.17
N HIS A 5 3.04 7.94 10.99
CA HIS A 5 2.74 9.26 11.53
C HIS A 5 2.18 9.22 12.95
N CYS A 6 1.17 8.38 13.19
CA CYS A 6 0.46 8.32 14.47
C CYS A 6 0.70 7.02 15.26
N ASN A 7 1.44 6.06 14.71
CA ASN A 7 1.67 4.73 15.30
C ASN A 7 0.40 3.88 15.53
N GLU A 8 -0.75 4.35 15.04
CA GLU A 8 -2.04 3.67 15.12
C GLU A 8 -2.16 2.56 14.06
N SER A 9 -3.27 1.81 14.08
CA SER A 9 -3.47 0.68 13.18
C SER A 9 -3.67 1.14 11.73
N LEU A 10 -2.86 0.62 10.80
CA LEU A 10 -3.10 0.76 9.36
C LEU A 10 -4.00 -0.35 8.84
N GLU A 11 -5.08 0.03 8.18
CA GLU A 11 -5.97 -0.89 7.49
C GLU A 11 -5.54 -1.08 6.02
N ILE A 12 -5.76 -2.29 5.50
CA ILE A 12 -5.50 -2.57 4.08
C ILE A 12 -6.71 -2.07 3.31
N SER A 13 -6.51 -1.06 2.46
CA SER A 13 -7.57 -0.52 1.62
C SER A 13 -7.80 -1.41 0.39
N TYR A 14 -6.76 -1.66 -0.42
CA TYR A 14 -6.84 -2.55 -1.57
C TYR A 14 -5.46 -3.07 -2.01
N HIS A 15 -5.45 -4.05 -2.92
CA HIS A 15 -4.23 -4.55 -3.55
C HIS A 15 -4.45 -4.73 -5.06
N THR A 16 -3.40 -4.55 -5.85
CA THR A 16 -3.43 -4.81 -7.29
C THR A 16 -3.66 -6.30 -7.55
N ALA A 17 -4.31 -6.65 -8.67
CA ALA A 17 -4.58 -8.04 -9.07
C ALA A 17 -3.31 -8.92 -9.08
N ASP A 18 -2.16 -8.34 -9.42
CA ASP A 18 -0.87 -9.04 -9.44
C ASP A 18 -0.24 -9.23 -8.03
N PHE A 19 -0.91 -8.78 -6.95
CA PHE A 19 -0.40 -8.72 -5.58
C PHE A 19 0.95 -8.00 -5.42
N VAL A 20 1.31 -7.20 -6.43
CA VAL A 20 2.55 -6.43 -6.49
C VAL A 20 2.46 -5.20 -5.60
N SER A 21 1.32 -4.50 -5.61
CA SER A 21 1.10 -3.31 -4.80
C SER A 21 -0.03 -3.53 -3.80
N LYS A 22 0.18 -3.09 -2.55
CA LYS A 22 -0.83 -3.03 -1.49
C LYS A 22 -0.93 -1.59 -0.99
N VAL A 23 -2.14 -1.07 -0.91
CA VAL A 23 -2.39 0.28 -0.38
C VAL A 23 -3.01 0.16 1.00
N TYR A 24 -2.48 0.93 1.92
CA TYR A 24 -2.88 1.03 3.31
C TYR A 24 -3.39 2.44 3.57
N HIS A 25 -4.42 2.54 4.39
CA HIS A 25 -5.01 3.81 4.84
C HIS A 25 -4.99 3.84 6.37
N CYS A 26 -4.68 5.00 6.93
CA CYS A 26 -4.83 5.26 8.35
C CYS A 26 -6.02 6.20 8.54
N GLU A 27 -7.07 5.73 9.21
CA GLU A 27 -8.26 6.54 9.47
C GLU A 27 -7.98 7.69 10.45
N ASP A 28 -7.00 7.54 11.34
CA ASP A 28 -6.71 8.54 12.40
C ASP A 28 -5.98 9.79 11.90
N CYS A 29 -5.09 9.63 10.92
CA CYS A 29 -4.31 10.74 10.36
C CYS A 29 -4.55 10.95 8.86
N ASP A 30 -5.54 10.24 8.31
CA ASP A 30 -5.95 10.26 6.90
C ASP A 30 -4.79 10.10 5.91
N SER A 31 -3.77 9.34 6.31
CA SER A 31 -2.55 9.13 5.51
C SER A 31 -2.61 7.83 4.73
N TRP A 32 -2.05 7.84 3.52
CA TRP A 32 -2.06 6.71 2.61
C TRP A 32 -0.65 6.19 2.34
N PHE A 33 -0.49 4.88 2.37
CA PHE A 33 0.80 4.21 2.14
C PHE A 33 0.65 3.13 1.08
N GLU A 34 1.53 3.15 0.09
CA GLU A 34 1.63 2.12 -0.92
C GLU A 34 2.87 1.27 -0.68
N ILE A 35 2.67 -0.05 -0.59
CA ILE A 35 3.72 -1.05 -0.48
C ILE A 35 3.80 -1.81 -1.81
N ARG A 36 4.91 -1.67 -2.52
CA ARG A 36 5.19 -2.39 -3.76
C ARG A 36 6.28 -3.44 -3.55
N LYS A 37 6.02 -4.66 -4.00
CA LYS A 37 7.00 -5.74 -4.07
C LYS A 37 7.76 -5.63 -5.39
N GLU A 38 9.07 -5.55 -5.34
CA GLU A 38 9.88 -5.66 -6.54
C GLU A 38 9.87 -7.10 -7.06
N LYS A 39 9.95 -7.25 -8.38
CA LYS A 39 10.08 -8.57 -8.99
C LYS A 39 11.36 -9.23 -8.45
N PRO A 40 11.28 -10.45 -7.91
CA PRO A 40 12.46 -11.16 -7.43
C PRO A 40 13.45 -11.33 -8.59
N ARG A 41 14.66 -10.80 -8.42
CA ARG A 41 15.79 -11.18 -9.29
C ARG A 41 16.35 -12.52 -8.78
N PRO A 42 16.83 -13.42 -9.66
CA PRO A 42 17.47 -14.64 -9.22
C PRO A 42 18.64 -14.30 -8.27
N ASN A 43 18.66 -14.94 -7.09
CA ASN A 43 19.63 -14.73 -6.01
C ASN A 43 19.59 -13.35 -5.30
N ALA A 44 18.52 -12.58 -5.43
CA ALA A 44 18.33 -11.33 -4.69
C ALA A 44 17.21 -11.45 -3.65
N ALA A 45 17.36 -10.73 -2.53
CA ALA A 45 16.26 -10.51 -1.61
C ALA A 45 15.13 -9.75 -2.33
N VAL A 46 13.88 -10.10 -2.02
CA VAL A 46 12.71 -9.38 -2.55
C VAL A 46 12.70 -7.99 -1.90
N GLY A 47 12.98 -6.97 -2.68
CA GLY A 47 12.82 -5.57 -2.26
C GLY A 47 11.35 -5.26 -2.01
N VAL A 48 11.07 -4.64 -0.87
CA VAL A 48 9.76 -4.06 -0.57
C VAL A 48 9.96 -2.56 -0.51
N MET A 49 9.35 -1.84 -1.46
CA MET A 49 9.31 -0.39 -1.44
C MET A 49 8.04 0.05 -0.73
N VAL A 50 8.17 1.01 0.17
CA VAL A 50 7.02 1.68 0.79
C VAL A 50 7.09 3.15 0.42
N SER A 51 5.97 3.70 -0.02
CA SER A 51 5.84 5.10 -0.41
C SER A 51 4.60 5.69 0.22
N GLU A 52 4.70 6.89 0.75
CA GLU A 52 3.56 7.67 1.19
C GLU A 52 2.93 8.35 -0.04
N ILE A 53 1.61 8.29 -0.14
CA ILE A 53 0.84 8.87 -1.26
C ILE A 53 -0.24 9.81 -0.70
N GLU A 54 -0.66 10.82 -1.46
CA GLU A 54 -1.69 11.78 -1.00
C GLU A 54 -3.10 11.18 -1.02
N ALA A 55 -3.41 10.40 -2.06
CA ALA A 55 -4.63 9.60 -2.15
C ALA A 55 -4.49 8.60 -3.30
N PRO A 56 -5.06 7.39 -3.19
CA PRO A 56 -5.09 6.45 -4.30
C PRO A 56 -5.95 7.01 -5.44
N VAL A 57 -5.37 7.11 -6.64
CA VAL A 57 -6.11 7.49 -7.85
C VAL A 57 -7.18 6.42 -8.12
N PRO A 58 -8.46 6.78 -8.33
CA PRO A 58 -9.57 5.84 -8.42
C PRO A 58 -9.56 4.89 -9.62
N GLU A 59 -8.55 4.93 -10.49
CA GLU A 59 -8.38 3.93 -11.56
C GLU A 59 -8.08 2.52 -11.03
N ALA A 60 -7.64 2.39 -9.77
CA ALA A 60 -7.36 1.10 -9.13
C ALA A 60 -8.48 0.62 -8.17
N LEU A 61 -9.52 1.42 -7.94
CA LEU A 61 -10.68 0.99 -7.15
C LEU A 61 -11.62 0.19 -8.05
N PRO A 62 -11.87 -1.10 -7.79
CA PRO A 62 -13.02 -1.74 -8.41
C PRO A 62 -14.23 -0.92 -7.99
N LYS A 63 -14.91 -0.31 -8.97
CA LYS A 63 -16.20 0.36 -8.75
C LYS A 63 -17.08 -0.63 -7.98
N ALA A 64 -17.29 -0.35 -6.69
CA ALA A 64 -18.35 -1.00 -5.94
C ALA A 64 -19.65 -0.58 -6.64
N ALA A 65 -20.24 -1.55 -7.36
CA ALA A 65 -21.53 -1.44 -8.02
C ALA A 65 -22.65 -1.70 -7.00
#